data_AF-A0A7S4BKD9-F1
#
_entry.id   AF-A0A7S4BKD9-F1
#
_cell.length_a   1.000
_cell.length_b   1.000
_cell.length_c   1.000
_cell.angle_alpha   90.00
_cell.angle_beta   90.00
_cell.angle_gamma   90.00
#
_symmetry.space_group_name_H-M   'P 1'
#
loop_
_entity.id
_entity.type
_entity.pdbx_description
1 polymer ?
#
loop_
_entity_poly.entity_id
_entity_poly.type
_entity_poly.pdbx_seq_one_letter_code
_entity_poly.pdbx_strand_id
1 'polypeptide(L)'
;MRIVLAPRARETTQRRCLCACDSARLACGRRVLAPAQFVHVFPKLDASKAASGGEVEDSLSPAQLLVFSEMDTFKAMIAAKTPTFSQRKRALDALKASKARIASLEEALTAMKPLSDDEQSWYDAVDAEGLGLKISWLAQTLEKMVDDGQARAAHTRTHNLLGAADRRTHANAHARTQARTQARTRCCTHALTHNACTHPRARARMHARRREFTPSRARSRTRALDTTATHVLTHFRGFLGLVATRLRISCRSER
;
A
#
# COMPACT_ATOMS: atom_id res chain seq x y z
N MET A 1 -27.80 2.64 -39.24
CA MET A 1 -27.70 1.83 -38.01
C MET A 1 -27.23 2.71 -36.86
N ARG A 2 -28.09 3.00 -35.88
CA ARG A 2 -27.79 3.81 -34.70
C ARG A 2 -27.55 2.88 -33.51
N ILE A 3 -26.34 2.91 -32.95
CA ILE A 3 -26.00 2.19 -31.72
C ILE A 3 -26.36 3.09 -30.54
N VAL A 4 -27.36 2.69 -29.76
CA VAL A 4 -27.76 3.32 -28.51
C VAL A 4 -26.93 2.69 -27.38
N LEU A 5 -26.04 3.45 -26.75
CA LEU A 5 -25.32 3.06 -25.54
C LEU A 5 -26.09 3.55 -24.31
N ALA A 6 -26.55 2.61 -23.48
CA ALA A 6 -27.15 2.89 -22.18
C ALA A 6 -26.08 3.10 -21.10
N PRO A 7 -26.23 4.07 -20.17
CA PRO A 7 -25.32 4.23 -19.05
C PRO A 7 -25.70 3.31 -17.87
N ARG A 8 -24.73 2.52 -17.40
CA ARG A 8 -24.86 1.62 -16.25
C ARG A 8 -24.50 2.39 -14.97
N ALA A 9 -25.51 2.75 -14.19
CA ALA A 9 -25.33 3.33 -12.85
C ALA A 9 -24.72 2.28 -11.90
N ARG A 10 -23.63 2.64 -11.20
CA ARG A 10 -23.13 1.90 -10.03
C ARG A 10 -23.23 2.77 -8.79
N GLU A 11 -24.29 2.54 -8.03
CA GLU A 11 -24.38 2.93 -6.63
C GLU A 11 -23.29 2.21 -5.83
N THR A 12 -22.43 2.98 -5.17
CA THR A 12 -21.62 2.49 -4.04
C THR A 12 -21.83 3.44 -2.88
N THR A 13 -22.95 3.25 -2.19
CA THR A 13 -23.25 3.90 -0.91
C THR A 13 -22.41 3.22 0.17
N GLN A 14 -21.13 3.60 0.25
CA GLN A 14 -20.23 3.17 1.31
C GLN A 14 -20.53 4.00 2.57
N ARG A 15 -21.50 3.55 3.37
CA ARG A 15 -21.73 4.05 4.73
C ARG A 15 -20.48 3.78 5.57
N ARG A 16 -19.59 4.78 5.66
CA ARG A 16 -18.52 4.83 6.65
C ARG A 16 -19.16 5.05 8.02
N CYS A 17 -19.26 4.00 8.82
CA CYS A 17 -19.36 4.14 10.27
C CYS A 17 -18.03 4.74 10.77
N LEU A 18 -18.01 6.06 10.95
CA LEU A 18 -16.97 6.78 11.68
C LEU A 18 -17.07 6.38 13.16
N CYS A 19 -16.45 5.26 13.51
CA CYS A 19 -16.23 4.91 14.91
C CYS A 19 -15.14 5.83 15.48
N ALA A 20 -15.33 6.33 16.70
CA ALA A 20 -14.53 7.33 17.40
C ALA A 20 -13.07 6.92 17.74
N CYS A 21 -12.49 5.96 17.00
CA CYS A 21 -11.09 5.56 17.12
C CYS A 21 -10.14 6.41 16.28
N ASP A 22 -10.63 7.32 15.42
CA ASP A 22 -9.76 8.17 14.57
C ASP A 22 -9.02 9.27 15.34
N SER A 23 -9.45 9.63 16.55
CA SER A 23 -8.77 10.66 17.36
C SER A 23 -7.41 10.21 17.91
N ALA A 24 -7.12 8.91 17.92
CA ALA A 24 -5.81 8.38 18.35
C ALA A 24 -4.76 8.37 17.21
N ARG A 25 -5.14 8.64 15.96
CA ARG A 25 -4.21 8.69 14.82
C ARG A 25 -3.39 9.97 14.72
N LEU A 26 -3.81 11.04 15.42
CA LEU A 26 -3.15 12.35 15.34
C LEU A 26 -1.92 12.47 16.26
N ALA A 27 -1.70 11.56 17.21
CA ALA A 27 -0.57 11.63 18.16
C ALA A 27 0.64 10.77 17.75
N CYS A 28 0.51 9.86 16.78
CA CYS A 28 1.64 9.08 16.30
C CYS A 28 2.22 9.74 15.04
N GLY A 29 3.19 10.64 15.26
CA GLY A 29 3.96 11.35 14.22
C GLY A 29 4.86 10.43 13.38
N ARG A 30 4.32 9.32 12.88
CA ARG A 30 4.97 8.51 11.85
C ARG A 30 4.66 9.19 10.53
N ARG A 31 5.61 9.95 9.98
CA ARG A 31 5.59 10.36 8.57
C ARG A 31 5.33 9.11 7.74
N VAL A 32 4.08 8.94 7.29
CA VAL A 32 3.78 8.03 6.19
C VAL A 32 4.42 8.69 4.99
N LEU A 33 5.68 8.32 4.72
CA LEU A 33 6.29 8.55 3.42
C LEU A 33 5.28 8.00 2.41
N ALA A 34 4.70 8.92 1.63
CA ALA A 34 3.73 8.59 0.61
C ALA A 34 4.28 7.42 -0.23
N PRO A 35 3.44 6.46 -0.64
CA PRO A 35 3.88 5.43 -1.56
C PRO A 35 4.47 6.16 -2.77
N ALA A 36 5.75 5.90 -3.08
CA ALA A 36 6.38 6.41 -4.28
C ALA A 36 5.47 6.05 -5.45
N GLN A 37 4.79 7.05 -6.01
CA GLN A 37 3.98 6.86 -7.19
C GLN A 37 4.99 6.62 -8.31
N PHE A 38 5.14 5.37 -8.70
CA PHE A 38 5.85 5.02 -9.92
C PHE A 38 4.99 5.54 -11.07
N VAL A 39 5.28 6.78 -11.49
CA VAL A 39 4.75 7.34 -12.72
C VAL A 39 5.47 6.58 -13.84
N HIS A 40 4.82 5.55 -14.37
CA HIS A 40 5.22 5.00 -15.66
C HIS A 40 4.96 6.06 -16.71
N VAL A 41 5.96 6.91 -16.94
CA VAL A 41 5.99 7.79 -18.11
C VAL A 41 6.26 6.88 -19.30
N PHE A 42 5.19 6.37 -19.91
CA PHE A 42 5.28 5.85 -21.27
C PHE A 42 5.50 7.07 -22.17
N PRO A 43 6.62 7.15 -22.92
CA PRO A 43 6.78 8.17 -23.94
C PRO A 43 5.55 8.14 -24.84
N LYS A 44 4.89 9.27 -25.03
CA LYS A 44 3.81 9.38 -26.00
C LYS A 44 4.44 9.12 -27.37
N LEU A 45 4.26 7.89 -27.88
CA LEU A 45 4.51 7.61 -29.29
C LEU A 45 3.38 8.30 -30.05
N ASP A 46 3.69 9.46 -30.62
CA ASP A 46 2.79 10.15 -31.53
C ASP A 46 2.53 9.22 -32.72
N ALA A 47 1.33 8.61 -32.76
CA ALA A 47 0.89 7.73 -33.84
C ALA A 47 0.88 8.41 -35.22
N SER A 48 1.07 9.74 -35.27
CA SER A 48 1.20 10.51 -36.50
C SER A 48 2.61 10.51 -37.11
N LYS A 49 3.62 9.95 -36.43
CA LYS A 49 4.98 9.77 -36.97
C LYS A 49 5.27 8.29 -37.31
N ALA A 50 4.24 7.52 -37.64
CA ALA A 50 4.34 6.16 -38.18
C ALA A 50 4.14 6.11 -39.71
N ALA A 51 4.01 7.25 -40.39
CA ALA A 51 3.62 7.31 -41.81
C ALA A 51 4.67 7.97 -42.74
N SER A 52 5.91 8.21 -42.30
CA SER A 52 6.99 8.66 -43.20
C SER A 52 8.38 8.26 -42.72
N GLY A 53 8.53 7.00 -42.30
CA GLY A 53 9.83 6.33 -42.32
C GLY A 53 9.95 5.61 -43.64
N GLY A 54 10.86 6.04 -44.52
CA GLY A 54 11.29 5.20 -45.64
C GLY A 54 11.96 3.95 -45.08
N GLU A 55 11.20 2.86 -44.98
CA GLU A 55 11.70 1.52 -44.69
C GLU A 55 12.36 0.98 -45.97
N VAL A 56 13.66 1.23 -46.10
CA VAL A 56 14.56 0.37 -46.86
C VAL A 56 15.79 0.11 -45.98
N GLU A 57 15.57 -0.59 -44.89
CA GLU A 57 16.57 -1.52 -44.37
C GLU A 57 15.78 -2.75 -43.93
N ASP A 58 15.60 -3.69 -44.85
CA ASP A 58 15.32 -5.10 -44.52
C ASP A 58 16.52 -5.65 -43.76
N SER A 59 16.70 -5.15 -42.54
CA SER A 59 17.62 -5.67 -41.55
C SER A 59 17.10 -7.06 -41.21
N LEU A 60 17.63 -8.05 -41.92
CA LEU A 60 17.34 -9.46 -41.70
C LEU A 60 17.21 -9.73 -40.20
N SER A 61 16.13 -10.40 -39.81
CA SER A 61 15.91 -10.76 -38.42
C SER A 61 17.18 -11.43 -37.87
N PRO A 62 17.57 -11.19 -36.61
CA PRO A 62 18.76 -11.81 -36.04
C PRO A 62 18.79 -13.35 -36.21
N ALA A 63 17.62 -13.99 -36.27
CA ALA A 63 17.51 -15.41 -36.58
C ALA A 63 17.84 -15.74 -38.04
N GLN A 64 17.41 -14.91 -39.00
CA GLN A 64 17.73 -15.07 -40.42
C GLN A 64 19.23 -14.89 -40.69
N LEU A 65 19.89 -13.95 -40.02
CA LEU A 65 21.34 -13.77 -40.14
C LEU A 65 22.13 -15.04 -39.78
N LEU A 66 21.68 -15.81 -38.78
CA LEU A 66 22.32 -17.07 -38.42
C LEU A 66 22.16 -18.14 -39.52
N VAL A 67 21.01 -18.16 -40.20
CA VAL A 67 20.73 -19.11 -41.28
C VAL A 67 21.63 -18.84 -42.48
N PHE A 68 21.77 -17.59 -42.91
CA PHE A 68 22.54 -17.22 -44.11
C PHE A 68 24.06 -17.06 -43.90
N SER A 69 24.51 -16.93 -42.64
CA SER A 69 25.95 -16.75 -42.37
C SER A 69 26.79 -17.98 -42.72
N GLU A 70 28.03 -17.78 -43.18
CA GLU A 70 29.01 -18.86 -43.31
C GLU A 70 29.37 -19.48 -41.96
N MET A 71 29.85 -20.72 -41.96
CA MET A 71 30.12 -21.49 -40.75
C MET A 71 31.04 -20.77 -39.75
N ASP A 72 32.11 -20.13 -40.22
CA ASP A 72 33.08 -19.49 -39.32
C ASP A 72 32.56 -18.16 -38.76
N THR A 73 31.85 -17.38 -39.59
CA THR A 73 31.10 -16.19 -39.16
C THR A 73 30.02 -16.56 -38.15
N PHE A 74 29.31 -17.67 -38.36
CA PHE A 74 28.31 -18.20 -37.44
C PHE A 74 28.92 -18.51 -36.07
N LYS A 75 30.06 -19.23 -36.03
CA LYS A 75 30.76 -19.53 -34.77
C LYS A 75 31.16 -18.26 -34.03
N ALA A 76 31.72 -17.27 -34.74
CA ALA A 76 32.10 -15.98 -34.17
C ALA A 76 30.88 -15.22 -33.62
N MET A 77 29.77 -15.20 -34.35
CA MET A 77 28.53 -14.56 -33.92
C MET A 77 27.94 -15.23 -32.67
N ILE A 78 27.88 -16.56 -32.63
CA ILE A 78 27.36 -17.31 -31.47
C ILE A 78 28.23 -17.06 -30.23
N ALA A 79 29.55 -16.99 -30.40
CA ALA A 79 30.46 -16.67 -29.31
C ALA A 79 30.25 -15.24 -28.78
N ALA A 80 30.08 -14.26 -29.66
CA ALA A 80 29.95 -12.85 -29.30
C ALA A 80 28.55 -12.46 -28.79
N LYS A 81 27.49 -12.95 -29.44
CA LYS A 81 26.11 -12.48 -29.23
C LYS A 81 25.27 -13.39 -28.34
N THR A 82 25.64 -14.67 -28.21
CA THR A 82 24.89 -15.65 -27.40
C THR A 82 25.80 -16.36 -26.37
N PRO A 83 26.28 -15.64 -25.33
CA PRO A 83 27.15 -16.25 -24.33
C PRO A 83 26.42 -17.24 -23.41
N THR A 84 25.11 -17.09 -23.21
CA THR A 84 24.37 -17.92 -22.25
C THR A 84 23.80 -19.20 -22.89
N PHE A 85 23.68 -20.26 -22.09
CA PHE A 85 23.10 -21.53 -22.51
C PHE A 85 21.69 -21.36 -23.09
N SER A 86 20.83 -20.58 -22.43
CA SER A 86 19.45 -20.34 -22.88
C SER A 86 19.39 -19.59 -24.22
N GLN A 87 20.30 -18.64 -24.47
CA GLN A 87 20.37 -17.96 -25.75
C GLN A 87 20.82 -18.90 -26.87
N ARG A 88 21.85 -19.71 -26.63
CA ARG A 88 22.30 -20.74 -27.59
C ARG A 88 21.23 -21.78 -27.88
N LYS A 89 20.47 -22.19 -26.86
CA LYS A 89 19.32 -23.09 -27.04
C LYS A 89 18.24 -22.47 -27.94
N ARG A 90 17.91 -21.19 -27.76
CA ARG A 90 16.96 -20.48 -28.66
C ARG A 90 17.48 -20.38 -30.09
N ALA A 91 18.78 -20.16 -30.27
CA ALA A 91 19.40 -20.17 -31.59
C ALA A 91 19.29 -21.56 -32.26
N LEU A 92 19.51 -22.64 -31.49
CA LEU A 92 19.31 -24.01 -31.97
C LEU A 92 17.86 -24.25 -32.42
N ASP A 93 16.90 -23.81 -31.62
CA ASP A 93 15.48 -23.98 -31.94
C ASP A 93 15.09 -23.20 -33.21
N ALA A 94 15.66 -21.99 -33.41
CA ALA A 94 15.48 -21.22 -34.64
C ALA A 94 16.06 -21.93 -35.88
N LEU A 95 17.27 -22.50 -35.78
CA LEU A 95 17.87 -23.26 -36.89
C LEU A 95 17.05 -24.53 -37.22
N LYS A 96 16.52 -25.22 -36.20
CA LYS A 96 15.62 -26.37 -36.40
C LYS A 96 14.31 -25.97 -37.06
N ALA A 97 13.75 -24.81 -36.69
CA ALA A 97 12.57 -24.27 -37.36
C ALA A 97 12.84 -23.95 -38.83
N SER A 98 13.99 -23.36 -39.15
CA SER A 98 14.41 -23.13 -40.55
C SER A 98 14.60 -24.44 -41.32
N LYS A 99 15.19 -25.47 -40.70
CA LYS A 99 15.32 -26.81 -41.32
C LYS A 99 13.94 -27.44 -41.59
N ALA A 100 13.01 -27.32 -40.66
CA ALA A 100 11.64 -27.79 -40.85
C ALA A 100 10.93 -27.03 -41.98
N ARG A 101 11.20 -25.73 -42.14
CA ARG A 101 10.69 -24.93 -43.26
C ARG A 101 11.23 -25.46 -44.61
N ILE A 102 12.53 -25.75 -44.71
CA ILE A 102 13.11 -26.35 -45.93
C ILE A 102 12.43 -27.68 -46.25
N ALA A 103 12.28 -28.57 -45.26
CA ALA A 103 11.62 -29.86 -45.45
C ALA A 103 10.16 -29.70 -45.95
N SER A 104 9.43 -28.70 -45.45
CA SER A 104 8.07 -28.42 -45.94
C SER A 104 8.04 -27.88 -47.38
N LEU A 105 9.07 -27.14 -47.80
CA LEU A 105 9.22 -26.67 -49.19
C LEU A 105 9.60 -27.83 -50.11
N GLU A 106 10.49 -28.73 -49.68
CA GLU A 106 10.84 -29.96 -50.41
C GLU A 106 9.61 -30.88 -50.59
N GLU A 107 8.76 -31.01 -49.57
CA GLU A 107 7.50 -31.73 -49.66
C GLU A 107 6.54 -31.07 -50.67
N ALA A 108 6.44 -29.74 -50.67
CA ALA A 108 5.63 -28.99 -51.63
C ALA A 108 6.13 -29.17 -53.08
N LEU A 109 7.45 -29.15 -53.30
CA LEU A 109 8.08 -29.42 -54.59
C LEU A 109 7.82 -30.87 -55.04
N THR A 110 7.90 -31.84 -54.12
CA THR A 110 7.59 -33.25 -54.40
C THR A 110 6.11 -33.45 -54.76
N ALA A 111 5.21 -32.66 -54.15
CA ALA A 111 3.78 -32.66 -54.46
C ALA A 111 3.42 -31.88 -55.73
N MET A 112 4.40 -31.36 -56.48
CA MET A 112 4.20 -30.51 -57.67
C MET A 112 3.38 -29.23 -57.39
N LYS A 113 3.40 -28.74 -56.14
CA LYS A 113 2.76 -27.48 -55.79
C LYS A 113 3.70 -26.32 -56.16
N PRO A 114 3.22 -25.27 -56.86
CA PRO A 114 4.05 -24.11 -57.15
C PRO A 114 4.42 -23.39 -55.84
N LEU A 115 5.69 -23.05 -55.70
CA LEU A 115 6.20 -22.18 -54.64
C LEU A 115 6.05 -20.72 -55.07
N SER A 116 5.89 -19.82 -54.10
CA SER A 116 5.95 -18.37 -54.38
C SER A 116 7.39 -17.92 -54.67
N ASP A 117 7.55 -16.81 -55.41
CA ASP A 117 8.87 -16.25 -55.76
C ASP A 117 9.74 -15.97 -54.52
N ASP A 118 9.12 -15.51 -53.43
CA ASP A 118 9.79 -15.27 -52.14
C ASP A 118 10.29 -16.57 -51.49
N GLU A 119 9.50 -17.64 -51.56
CA GLU A 119 9.86 -18.96 -51.02
C GLU A 119 10.95 -19.62 -51.85
N GLN A 120 10.88 -19.48 -53.17
CA GLN A 120 11.90 -19.99 -54.08
C GLN A 120 13.23 -19.27 -53.87
N SER A 121 13.21 -17.93 -53.83
CA SER A 121 14.39 -17.10 -53.53
C SER A 121 15.01 -17.48 -52.18
N TRP A 122 14.16 -17.70 -51.16
CA TRP A 122 14.63 -18.14 -49.85
C TRP A 122 15.22 -19.56 -49.88
N TYR A 123 14.61 -20.49 -50.61
CA TYR A 123 15.08 -21.86 -50.75
C TYR A 123 16.44 -21.92 -51.47
N ASP A 124 16.59 -21.18 -52.55
CA ASP A 124 17.83 -21.13 -53.35
C ASP A 124 19.00 -20.49 -52.59
N ALA A 125 18.70 -19.55 -51.68
CA ALA A 125 19.71 -18.88 -50.87
C ALA A 125 20.17 -19.67 -49.63
N VAL A 126 19.39 -20.66 -49.16
CA VAL A 126 19.71 -21.42 -47.94
C VAL A 126 20.33 -22.78 -48.27
N ASP A 127 21.58 -22.97 -47.87
CA ASP A 127 22.24 -24.28 -47.93
C ASP A 127 21.72 -25.24 -46.84
N ALA A 128 20.99 -26.27 -47.26
CA ALA A 128 20.41 -27.29 -46.37
C ALA A 128 21.48 -28.14 -45.66
N GLU A 129 22.61 -28.43 -46.32
CA GLU A 129 23.70 -29.23 -45.76
C GLU A 129 24.46 -28.43 -44.70
N GLY A 130 24.83 -27.19 -45.05
CA GLY A 130 25.45 -26.24 -44.12
C GLY A 130 24.60 -25.99 -42.87
N LEU A 131 23.26 -25.93 -43.01
CA LEU A 131 22.35 -25.80 -41.87
C LEU A 131 22.41 -27.02 -40.93
N GLY A 132 22.52 -28.23 -41.48
CA GLY A 132 22.70 -29.46 -40.71
C GLY A 132 23.98 -29.46 -39.88
N LEU A 133 25.10 -29.02 -40.48
CA LEU A 133 26.39 -28.89 -39.79
C LEU A 133 26.34 -27.83 -38.67
N LYS A 134 25.64 -26.72 -38.87
CA LYS A 134 25.47 -25.69 -37.82
C LYS A 134 24.69 -26.24 -36.63
N ILE A 135 23.61 -26.99 -36.88
CA ILE A 135 22.79 -27.60 -35.82
C ILE A 135 23.61 -28.60 -35.02
N SER A 136 24.39 -29.47 -35.68
CA SER A 136 25.20 -30.48 -35.00
C SER A 136 26.32 -29.85 -34.16
N TRP A 137 27.02 -28.84 -34.71
CA TRP A 137 28.04 -28.10 -33.98
C TRP A 137 27.48 -27.38 -32.75
N LEU A 138 26.32 -26.72 -32.89
CA LEU A 138 25.68 -25.99 -31.79
C LEU A 138 25.16 -26.96 -30.72
N ALA A 139 24.67 -28.14 -31.11
CA ALA A 139 24.26 -29.19 -30.18
C ALA A 139 25.45 -29.73 -29.36
N GLN A 140 26.58 -30.05 -30.00
CA GLN A 140 27.81 -30.46 -29.33
C GLN A 140 28.33 -29.37 -28.38
N THR A 141 28.22 -28.11 -28.79
CA THR A 141 28.63 -26.97 -27.96
C THR A 141 27.74 -26.83 -26.73
N LEU A 142 26.43 -27.06 -26.85
CA LEU A 142 25.50 -27.06 -25.71
C LEU A 142 25.79 -28.21 -24.75
N GLU A 143 26.10 -29.40 -25.28
CA GLU A 143 26.47 -30.58 -24.48
C GLU A 143 27.73 -30.31 -23.64
N LYS A 144 28.78 -29.74 -24.25
CA LYS A 144 29.99 -29.29 -23.52
C LYS A 144 29.67 -28.32 -22.38
N MET A 145 28.76 -27.37 -22.59
CA MET A 145 28.34 -26.44 -21.52
C MET A 145 27.56 -27.14 -20.38
N VAL A 146 26.88 -28.25 -20.67
CA VAL A 146 26.20 -29.07 -19.65
C VAL A 146 27.24 -29.85 -18.85
N ASP A 147 28.23 -30.44 -19.52
CA ASP A 147 29.32 -31.19 -18.90
C ASP A 147 30.21 -30.29 -18.03
N ASP A 148 30.49 -29.07 -18.49
CA ASP A 148 31.17 -28.02 -17.72
C ASP A 148 30.36 -27.54 -16.50
N GLY A 149 29.13 -28.04 -16.33
CA GLY A 149 28.26 -27.71 -15.20
C GLY A 149 27.63 -26.32 -15.27
N GLN A 150 27.79 -25.56 -16.36
CA GLN A 150 27.20 -24.23 -16.50
C GLN A 150 25.67 -24.25 -16.50
N ALA A 151 25.06 -25.32 -17.04
CA ALA A 151 23.62 -25.54 -16.97
C ALA A 151 23.12 -25.75 -15.53
N ARG A 152 23.91 -26.45 -14.69
CA ARG A 152 23.60 -26.66 -13.27
C ARG A 152 23.78 -25.37 -12.47
N ALA A 153 24.82 -24.59 -12.76
CA ALA A 153 25.05 -23.30 -12.12
C ALA A 153 23.91 -22.29 -12.41
N ALA A 154 23.40 -22.24 -13.64
CA ALA A 154 22.25 -21.40 -13.97
C ALA A 154 20.95 -21.87 -13.28
N HIS A 155 20.68 -23.17 -13.28
CA HIS A 155 19.49 -23.75 -12.65
C HIS A 155 19.49 -23.59 -11.13
N THR A 156 20.63 -23.81 -10.48
CA THR A 156 20.77 -23.55 -9.04
C THR A 156 20.61 -22.08 -8.71
N ARG A 157 21.06 -21.16 -9.59
CA ARG A 157 20.86 -19.71 -9.41
C ARG A 157 19.38 -19.34 -9.47
N THR A 158 18.61 -19.87 -10.42
CA THR A 158 17.16 -19.61 -10.50
C THR A 158 16.41 -20.23 -9.33
N HIS A 159 16.74 -21.47 -8.94
CA HIS A 159 16.16 -22.11 -7.77
C HIS A 159 16.45 -21.34 -6.47
N ASN A 160 17.67 -20.84 -6.30
CA ASN A 160 18.05 -20.02 -5.15
C ASN A 160 17.33 -18.67 -5.14
N LEU A 161 17.10 -18.06 -6.30
CA LEU A 161 16.36 -16.79 -6.42
C LEU A 161 14.87 -16.98 -6.11
N LEU A 162 14.23 -18.03 -6.62
CA LEU A 162 12.84 -18.37 -6.25
C LEU A 162 12.73 -18.65 -4.75
N GLY A 163 13.59 -19.52 -4.22
CA GLY A 163 13.60 -19.81 -2.79
C GLY A 163 13.88 -18.57 -1.93
N ALA A 164 14.68 -17.61 -2.42
CA ALA A 164 14.92 -16.33 -1.74
C ALA A 164 13.73 -15.36 -1.82
N ALA A 165 12.90 -15.44 -2.87
CA ALA A 165 11.66 -14.69 -2.96
C ALA A 165 10.62 -15.25 -1.97
N ASP A 166 10.46 -16.57 -1.93
CA ASP A 166 9.54 -17.24 -1.00
C ASP A 166 9.95 -17.05 0.46
N ARG A 167 11.26 -17.11 0.77
CA ARG A 167 11.76 -16.76 2.11
C ARG A 167 11.44 -15.32 2.48
N ARG A 168 11.54 -14.38 1.53
CA ARG A 168 11.21 -12.96 1.75
C ARG A 168 9.72 -12.73 1.96
N THR A 169 8.85 -13.39 1.20
CA THR A 169 7.39 -13.28 1.37
C THR A 169 6.96 -13.85 2.72
N HIS A 170 7.51 -15.00 3.11
CA HIS A 170 7.23 -15.61 4.41
C HIS A 170 7.75 -14.76 5.58
N ALA A 171 8.99 -14.23 5.50
CA ALA A 171 9.54 -13.34 6.51
C ALA A 171 8.72 -12.05 6.66
N ASN A 172 8.27 -11.45 5.54
CA ASN A 172 7.42 -10.27 5.56
C ASN A 172 6.03 -10.55 6.17
N ALA A 173 5.46 -11.71 5.89
CA ALA A 173 4.20 -12.14 6.52
C ALA A 173 4.37 -12.28 8.04
N HIS A 174 5.44 -12.94 8.49
CA HIS A 174 5.74 -13.12 9.90
C HIS A 174 5.98 -11.78 10.62
N ALA A 175 6.76 -10.88 10.02
CA ALA A 175 7.02 -9.54 10.55
C ALA A 175 5.73 -8.70 10.68
N ARG A 176 4.82 -8.80 9.71
CA ARG A 176 3.51 -8.14 9.77
C ARG A 176 2.65 -8.67 10.90
N THR A 177 2.64 -9.99 11.11
CA THR A 177 1.91 -10.62 12.22
C THR A 177 2.48 -10.19 13.56
N GLN A 178 3.81 -10.23 13.72
CA GLN A 178 4.47 -9.77 14.94
C GLN A 178 4.19 -8.30 15.24
N ALA A 179 4.27 -7.42 14.23
CA ALA A 179 3.98 -5.99 14.40
C ALA A 179 2.52 -5.74 14.85
N ARG A 180 1.56 -6.50 14.31
CA ARG A 180 0.14 -6.43 14.75
C ARG A 180 -0.03 -6.87 16.19
N THR A 181 0.60 -7.97 16.58
CA THR A 181 0.55 -8.47 17.96
C THR A 181 1.17 -7.47 18.92
N GLN A 182 2.35 -6.94 18.63
CA GLN A 182 3.00 -5.93 19.46
C GLN A 182 2.17 -4.64 19.57
N ALA A 183 1.56 -4.19 18.48
CA ALA A 183 0.68 -3.02 18.51
C ALA A 183 -0.55 -3.27 19.41
N ARG A 184 -1.18 -4.44 19.32
CA ARG A 184 -2.29 -4.83 20.19
C ARG A 184 -1.86 -4.86 21.66
N THR A 185 -0.75 -5.51 21.98
CA THR A 185 -0.22 -5.56 23.34
C THR A 185 0.04 -4.17 23.88
N ARG A 186 0.70 -3.29 23.10
CA ARG A 186 0.98 -1.90 23.49
C ARG A 186 -0.30 -1.08 23.72
N CYS A 187 -1.31 -1.24 22.87
CA CYS A 187 -2.60 -0.57 23.04
C CYS A 187 -3.32 -1.06 24.30
N CYS A 188 -3.33 -2.38 24.55
CA CYS A 188 -3.92 -2.95 25.76
C CYS A 188 -3.21 -2.46 27.02
N THR A 189 -1.87 -2.48 27.05
CA THR A 189 -1.10 -1.96 28.19
C THR A 189 -1.36 -0.48 28.40
N HIS A 190 -1.41 0.32 27.31
CA HIS A 190 -1.69 1.74 27.41
C HIS A 190 -3.11 2.00 27.95
N ALA A 191 -4.13 1.30 27.44
CA ALA A 191 -5.51 1.42 27.92
C ALA A 191 -5.65 1.03 29.40
N LEU A 192 -4.95 -0.02 29.85
CA LEU A 192 -4.94 -0.43 31.26
C LEU A 192 -4.31 0.65 32.14
N THR A 193 -3.17 1.24 31.74
CA THR A 193 -2.55 2.36 32.48
C THR A 193 -3.42 3.61 32.47
N HIS A 194 -4.06 3.93 31.34
CA HIS A 194 -4.90 5.12 31.22
C HIS A 194 -6.18 4.98 32.04
N ASN A 195 -6.86 3.83 32.02
CA ASN A 195 -8.04 3.57 32.84
C ASN A 195 -7.70 3.58 34.34
N ALA A 196 -6.56 3.01 34.73
CA ALA A 196 -6.08 3.03 36.11
C ALA A 196 -5.82 4.47 36.62
N CYS A 197 -5.35 5.39 35.76
CA CYS A 197 -5.06 6.77 36.16
C CYS A 197 -6.24 7.74 36.01
N THR A 198 -7.15 7.52 35.06
CA THR A 198 -8.23 8.47 34.74
C THR A 198 -9.48 8.28 35.60
N HIS A 199 -9.87 7.04 35.89
CA HIS A 199 -11.05 6.78 36.74
C HIS A 199 -10.94 7.34 38.16
N PRO A 200 -9.84 7.15 38.92
CA PRO A 200 -9.72 7.74 40.25
C PRO A 200 -9.64 9.27 40.22
N ARG A 201 -8.98 9.87 39.21
CA ARG A 201 -8.94 11.34 39.05
C ARG A 201 -10.30 11.95 38.71
N ALA A 202 -11.06 11.32 37.82
CA ALA A 202 -12.42 11.76 37.47
C ALA A 202 -13.37 11.62 38.67
N ARG A 203 -13.27 10.51 39.41
CA ARG A 203 -14.06 10.26 40.63
C ARG A 203 -13.70 11.25 41.75
N ALA A 204 -12.42 11.56 41.95
CA ALA A 204 -11.97 12.56 42.92
C ALA A 204 -12.50 13.98 42.59
N ARG A 205 -12.48 14.38 41.31
CA ARG A 205 -13.05 15.67 40.86
C ARG A 205 -14.56 15.76 41.09
N MET A 206 -15.28 14.66 40.86
CA MET A 206 -16.72 14.61 41.09
C MET A 206 -17.06 14.71 42.59
N HIS A 207 -16.30 14.04 43.46
CA HIS A 207 -16.48 14.15 44.91
C HIS A 207 -16.11 15.53 45.46
N ALA A 208 -15.08 16.19 44.92
CA ALA A 208 -14.74 17.57 45.28
C ALA A 208 -15.90 18.55 44.95
N ARG A 209 -16.45 18.47 43.73
CA ARG A 209 -17.60 19.31 43.32
C ARG A 209 -18.87 19.02 44.15
N ARG A 210 -19.08 17.77 44.57
CA ARG A 210 -20.25 17.40 45.40
C ARG A 210 -20.14 17.93 46.83
N ARG A 211 -18.93 18.23 47.33
CA ARG A 211 -18.73 18.85 48.65
C ARG A 211 -18.92 20.37 48.63
N GLU A 212 -18.76 21.02 47.49
CA GLU A 212 -19.02 22.46 47.34
C GLU A 212 -20.51 22.77 47.20
N PHE A 213 -21.32 21.77 46.81
CA PHE A 213 -22.77 21.90 46.62
C PHE A 213 -23.58 21.36 47.81
N THR A 214 -23.12 21.59 49.04
CA THR A 214 -23.99 21.56 50.22
C THR A 214 -24.52 22.98 50.46
N PRO A 215 -25.84 23.24 50.37
CA PRO A 215 -26.38 24.57 50.55
C PRO A 215 -26.33 24.98 52.03
N SER A 216 -25.27 25.67 52.44
CA SER A 216 -25.26 26.50 53.64
C SER A 216 -26.02 27.83 53.45
N ARG A 217 -26.67 28.01 52.30
CA ARG A 217 -27.33 29.26 51.86
C ARG A 217 -28.83 29.31 52.16
N ALA A 218 -29.24 28.76 53.30
CA ALA A 218 -30.60 28.86 53.83
C ALA A 218 -30.71 29.66 55.15
N ARG A 219 -29.66 30.37 55.60
CA ARG A 219 -29.67 31.09 56.90
C ARG A 219 -29.17 32.53 56.94
N SER A 220 -29.00 33.22 55.80
CA SER A 220 -28.44 34.59 55.80
C SER A 220 -29.32 35.65 55.10
N ARG A 221 -30.61 35.38 54.87
CA ARG A 221 -31.53 36.32 54.19
C ARG A 221 -32.69 36.86 55.05
N THR A 222 -32.53 36.90 56.37
CA THR A 222 -33.50 37.50 57.31
C THR A 222 -32.86 38.40 58.37
N ARG A 223 -31.74 39.07 58.08
CA ARG A 223 -31.18 40.13 58.95
C ARG A 223 -30.45 41.18 58.13
N ALA A 224 -31.17 42.07 57.45
CA ALA A 224 -30.62 43.32 56.92
C ALA A 224 -31.73 44.28 56.43
N LEU A 225 -32.80 44.47 57.21
CA LEU A 225 -33.76 45.58 56.99
C LEU A 225 -34.33 46.18 58.29
N ASP A 226 -33.74 45.90 59.45
CA ASP A 226 -34.10 46.54 60.72
C ASP A 226 -32.85 47.16 61.33
N THR A 227 -32.40 48.32 60.82
CA THR A 227 -31.31 49.07 61.48
C THR A 227 -31.31 50.58 61.21
N THR A 228 -32.45 51.18 60.83
CA THR A 228 -32.56 52.63 60.64
C THR A 228 -33.75 53.31 61.33
N ALA A 229 -34.51 52.60 62.19
CA ALA A 229 -35.69 53.17 62.87
C ALA A 229 -35.55 53.38 64.39
N THR A 230 -34.39 53.11 64.99
CA THR A 230 -34.21 53.19 66.46
C THR A 230 -33.42 54.40 66.96
N HIS A 231 -32.92 55.28 66.09
CA HIS A 231 -32.06 56.39 66.51
C HIS A 231 -32.77 57.73 66.81
N VAL A 232 -34.10 57.83 66.63
CA VAL A 232 -34.86 59.08 66.87
C VAL A 232 -35.68 59.05 68.17
N LEU A 233 -35.84 57.90 68.83
CA LEU A 233 -36.70 57.78 70.03
C LEU A 233 -35.96 57.81 71.38
N THR A 234 -34.64 57.96 71.39
CA THR A 234 -33.85 58.09 72.64
C THR A 234 -33.82 59.50 73.23
N HIS A 235 -34.28 60.52 72.50
CA HIS A 235 -34.31 61.91 73.03
C HIS A 235 -35.61 62.31 73.74
N PHE A 236 -36.71 61.56 73.61
CA PHE A 236 -38.00 61.95 74.22
C PHE A 236 -38.32 61.31 75.58
N ARG A 237 -37.59 60.27 76.01
CA ARG A 237 -37.87 59.57 77.29
C ARG A 237 -37.18 60.18 78.52
N GLY A 238 -36.48 61.30 78.38
CA GLY A 238 -35.88 62.04 79.49
C GLY A 238 -36.84 62.95 80.26
N PHE A 239 -38.08 63.19 79.78
CA PHE A 239 -38.89 64.31 80.28
C PHE A 239 -40.15 63.95 81.08
N LEU A 240 -40.54 62.67 81.21
CA LEU A 240 -41.84 62.29 81.82
C LEU A 240 -41.76 61.28 82.97
N GLY A 241 -40.56 60.94 83.46
CA GLY A 241 -40.38 60.02 84.60
C GLY A 241 -40.38 60.67 85.99
N LEU A 242 -40.66 61.97 86.10
CA LEU A 242 -40.61 62.73 87.36
C LEU A 242 -41.97 62.91 88.06
N VAL A 243 -43.05 62.28 87.58
CA VAL A 243 -44.39 62.44 88.16
C VAL A 243 -45.10 61.09 88.20
N ALA A 244 -45.58 60.69 89.37
CA ALA A 244 -46.22 59.41 89.73
C ALA A 244 -45.22 58.29 90.04
N THR A 245 -44.38 58.36 91.08
CA THR A 245 -44.73 58.49 92.51
C THR A 245 -45.92 57.62 92.93
N ARG A 246 -45.73 56.91 94.04
CA ARG A 246 -46.80 56.46 94.95
C ARG A 246 -47.81 55.46 94.37
N LEU A 247 -47.58 54.19 94.65
CA LEU A 247 -48.58 53.17 95.04
C LEU A 247 -47.77 51.86 95.03
N ARG A 248 -47.06 51.46 96.08
CA ARG A 248 -47.48 51.30 97.49
C ARG A 248 -48.83 50.61 97.53
N ILE A 249 -48.92 49.53 98.31
CA ILE A 249 -50.15 48.78 98.59
C ILE A 249 -50.42 47.85 97.40
N SER A 250 -50.54 46.53 97.51
CA SER A 250 -50.94 45.69 98.61
C SER A 250 -50.46 44.29 98.27
N CYS A 251 -49.83 43.63 99.21
CA CYS A 251 -50.31 42.37 99.76
C CYS A 251 -49.57 41.17 99.17
N ARG A 252 -48.85 40.37 99.98
CA ARG A 252 -49.28 39.71 101.22
C ARG A 252 -50.28 38.62 100.89
N SER A 253 -50.04 37.47 101.52
CA SER A 253 -50.94 36.33 101.64
C SER A 253 -51.12 35.50 100.37
N GLU A 254 -51.06 34.18 100.39
CA GLU A 254 -50.95 33.22 101.49
C GLU A 254 -50.78 31.85 100.84
N ARG A 255 -49.95 31.00 101.48
CA ARG A 255 -50.04 29.54 101.54
C ARG A 255 -49.66 28.73 100.30
#